data_AF-A0A842N9Z2-F1
#
_entry.id   AF-A0A842N9Z2-F1
#
_cell.length_a   1.000
_cell.length_b   1.000
_cell.length_c   1.000
_cell.angle_alpha   90.00
_cell.angle_beta   90.00
_cell.angle_gamma   90.00
#
_symmetry.space_group_name_H-M   'P 1'
#
loop_
_entity.id
_entity.type
_entity.pdbx_description
1 polymer ?
#
loop_
_entity_poly.entity_id
_entity_poly.type
_entity_poly.pdbx_seq_one_letter_code
_entity_poly.pdbx_strand_id
1 'polypeptide(L)'
;MEVKLHSNWQEVEVELLKSLHGYEFKEVNDEMGCVDYVAKSVDDERRLLRVIVGPKYYASKALIRTVEGTLEQLVDLDYAKATLVAKSFTGASRKLVDEEDGLDLISLSRRGHSTIEVIGANQSRIGSLCEVKCGGLPEREEDCKGLVDDEYLCEVRRISDDTDFHARMGWLSMLMDDFSRLIDLQNDVEVKTSVRRLAHEN
;
A
#
# COMPACT_ATOMS: atom_id res chain seq x y z
N MET A 1 -1.93 11.14 -13.70
CA MET A 1 -3.22 11.31 -13.01
C MET A 1 -3.42 10.08 -12.17
N GLU A 2 -3.33 10.19 -10.84
CA GLU A 2 -3.46 9.05 -9.94
C GLU A 2 -4.94 8.66 -9.85
N VAL A 3 -5.24 7.36 -10.01
CA VAL A 3 -6.61 6.86 -9.95
C VAL A 3 -7.01 6.61 -8.52
N LYS A 4 -8.15 7.17 -8.12
CA LYS A 4 -8.73 6.88 -6.81
C LYS A 4 -9.46 5.54 -6.83
N LEU A 5 -8.91 4.56 -6.12
CA LEU A 5 -9.59 3.29 -5.87
C LEU A 5 -10.77 3.52 -4.93
N HIS A 6 -11.92 2.90 -5.20
CA HIS A 6 -13.12 3.06 -4.36
C HIS A 6 -13.24 1.98 -3.28
N SER A 7 -12.13 1.33 -2.94
CA SER A 7 -12.06 0.22 -2.00
C SER A 7 -10.92 0.45 -1.01
N ASN A 8 -11.26 0.86 0.21
CA ASN A 8 -10.28 1.21 1.24
C ASN A 8 -9.20 0.12 1.41
N TRP A 9 -9.60 -1.15 1.49
CA TRP A 9 -8.63 -2.23 1.67
C TRP A 9 -7.66 -2.38 0.48
N GLN A 10 -8.10 -2.13 -0.77
CA GLN A 10 -7.20 -2.22 -1.94
C GLN A 10 -6.25 -1.04 -1.97
N GLU A 11 -6.74 0.14 -1.60
CA GLU A 11 -5.91 1.35 -1.49
C GLU A 11 -4.82 1.16 -0.44
N VAL A 12 -5.18 0.70 0.76
CA VAL A 12 -4.22 0.38 1.83
C VAL A 12 -3.22 -0.69 1.38
N GLU A 13 -3.67 -1.74 0.67
CA GLU A 13 -2.77 -2.79 0.18
C GLU A 13 -1.81 -2.27 -0.89
N VAL A 14 -2.28 -1.44 -1.82
CA VAL A 14 -1.44 -0.79 -2.85
C VAL A 14 -0.42 0.11 -2.18
N GLU A 15 -0.84 0.94 -1.23
CA GLU A 15 0.06 1.83 -0.48
C GLU A 15 1.10 1.05 0.35
N LEU A 16 0.75 -0.13 0.86
CA LEU A 16 1.70 -1.03 1.51
C LEU A 16 2.72 -1.55 0.49
N LEU A 17 2.26 -2.09 -0.64
CA LEU A 17 3.14 -2.61 -1.69
C LEU A 17 4.04 -1.52 -2.28
N LYS A 18 3.55 -0.30 -2.46
CA LYS A 18 4.35 0.87 -2.83
C LYS A 18 5.46 1.12 -1.82
N SER A 19 5.16 1.04 -0.52
CA SER A 19 6.13 1.24 0.56
C SER A 19 7.17 0.12 0.63
N LEU A 20 6.77 -1.12 0.39
CA LEU A 20 7.64 -2.31 0.50
C LEU A 20 8.51 -2.54 -0.74
N HIS A 21 8.00 -2.20 -1.92
CA HIS A 21 8.60 -2.64 -3.19
C HIS A 21 8.82 -1.50 -4.18
N GLY A 22 8.46 -0.25 -3.83
CA GLY A 22 8.69 0.90 -4.70
C GLY A 22 7.83 0.89 -5.96
N TYR A 23 6.62 0.34 -5.88
CA TYR A 23 5.68 0.40 -7.00
C TYR A 23 5.28 1.85 -7.30
N GLU A 24 5.18 2.18 -8.58
CA GLU A 24 4.70 3.46 -9.08
C GLU A 24 3.56 3.27 -10.07
N PHE A 25 2.63 4.22 -10.11
CA PHE A 25 1.51 4.17 -11.05
C PHE A 25 2.02 4.14 -12.50
N LYS A 26 1.50 3.19 -13.29
CA LYS A 26 1.78 3.10 -14.72
C LYS A 26 0.58 3.57 -15.53
N GLU A 27 -0.53 2.84 -15.45
CA GLU A 27 -1.68 3.06 -16.34
C GLU A 27 -2.98 2.46 -15.80
N VAL A 28 -4.08 2.88 -16.42
CA VAL A 28 -5.38 2.18 -16.32
C VAL A 28 -5.53 1.32 -17.56
N ASN A 29 -5.75 0.03 -17.34
CA ASN A 29 -6.00 -0.93 -18.40
C ASN A 29 -7.49 -1.29 -18.39
N ASP A 30 -8.27 -0.48 -19.11
CA ASP A 30 -9.73 -0.63 -19.19
C ASP A 30 -10.15 -1.94 -19.88
N GLU A 31 -9.32 -2.45 -20.81
CA GLU A 31 -9.58 -3.72 -21.51
C GLU A 31 -9.56 -4.91 -20.55
N MET A 32 -8.60 -4.91 -19.63
CA MET A 32 -8.48 -5.95 -18.60
C MET A 32 -9.27 -5.65 -17.33
N GLY A 33 -9.77 -4.42 -17.17
CA GLY A 33 -10.46 -3.97 -15.97
C GLY A 33 -9.51 -3.88 -14.78
N CYS A 34 -8.36 -3.22 -14.95
CA CYS A 34 -7.36 -3.10 -13.89
C CYS A 34 -6.62 -1.77 -13.88
N VAL A 35 -5.94 -1.49 -12.77
CA VAL A 35 -4.97 -0.42 -12.62
C VAL A 35 -3.61 -1.06 -12.39
N ASP A 36 -2.62 -0.64 -13.18
CA ASP A 36 -1.29 -1.24 -13.19
C ASP A 36 -0.26 -0.29 -12.58
N TYR A 37 0.63 -0.89 -11.80
CA TYR A 37 1.76 -0.25 -11.16
C TYR A 37 3.01 -1.07 -11.48
N VAL A 38 4.17 -0.41 -11.52
CA VAL A 38 5.44 -1.07 -11.83
C VAL A 38 6.51 -0.69 -10.82
N ALA A 39 7.35 -1.66 -10.51
CA ALA A 39 8.56 -1.46 -9.74
C ALA A 39 9.75 -2.03 -10.51
N LYS A 40 10.93 -1.47 -10.26
CA LYS A 40 12.19 -2.14 -10.55
C LYS A 40 12.70 -2.79 -9.27
N SER A 41 13.03 -4.07 -9.32
CA SER A 41 13.67 -4.75 -8.21
C SER A 41 15.12 -4.27 -8.03
N VAL A 42 15.74 -4.68 -6.92
CA VAL A 42 17.17 -4.41 -6.65
C VAL A 42 18.08 -5.03 -7.73
N ASP A 43 17.61 -6.08 -8.42
CA ASP A 43 18.32 -6.78 -9.50
C ASP A 43 17.91 -6.29 -10.90
N ASP A 44 17.34 -5.08 -11.01
CA ASP A 44 16.79 -4.47 -12.24
C ASP A 44 15.64 -5.25 -12.91
N GLU A 45 15.09 -6.26 -12.26
CA GLU A 45 13.93 -7.01 -12.75
C GLU A 45 12.65 -6.18 -12.60
N ARG A 46 11.88 -6.07 -13.69
CA ARG A 46 10.61 -5.36 -13.66
C ARG A 46 9.54 -6.22 -13.02
N ARG A 47 8.79 -5.64 -12.07
CA ARG A 47 7.65 -6.29 -11.40
C ARG A 47 6.37 -5.52 -11.71
N LEU A 48 5.29 -6.25 -11.93
CA LEU A 48 3.96 -5.70 -12.18
C LEU A 48 3.10 -5.87 -10.92
N LEU A 49 2.49 -4.80 -10.46
CA LEU A 49 1.37 -4.86 -9.51
C LEU A 49 0.10 -4.52 -10.26
N ARG A 50 -0.85 -5.44 -10.30
CA ARG A 50 -2.12 -5.29 -11.01
C ARG A 50 -3.30 -5.34 -10.06
N VAL A 51 -4.03 -4.24 -9.99
CA VAL A 51 -5.21 -4.09 -9.12
C VAL A 51 -6.46 -4.28 -9.96
N ILE A 52 -7.19 -5.38 -9.71
CA ILE A 52 -8.37 -5.74 -10.49
C ILE A 52 -9.59 -4.98 -9.96
N VAL A 53 -10.23 -4.24 -10.86
CA VAL A 53 -11.30 -3.31 -10.56
C VAL A 53 -12.49 -3.50 -11.51
N GLY A 54 -13.66 -3.06 -11.07
CA GLY A 54 -14.89 -3.05 -11.83
C GLY A 54 -15.27 -1.63 -12.26
N PRO A 55 -16.54 -1.42 -12.64
CA PRO A 55 -17.06 -0.10 -12.95
C PRO A 55 -16.76 0.88 -11.82
N LYS A 56 -16.31 2.10 -12.17
CA LYS A 56 -15.94 3.15 -11.20
C LYS A 56 -14.85 2.72 -10.21
N TYR A 57 -13.92 1.85 -10.61
CA TYR A 57 -12.77 1.45 -9.81
C TYR A 57 -13.10 0.80 -8.44
N TYR A 58 -14.27 0.16 -8.34
CA TYR A 58 -14.59 -0.69 -7.19
C TYR A 58 -13.86 -2.03 -7.27
N ALA A 59 -13.51 -2.61 -6.12
CA ALA A 59 -12.87 -3.92 -6.06
C ALA A 59 -13.69 -4.99 -6.79
N SER A 60 -13.06 -5.70 -7.72
CA SER A 60 -13.70 -6.73 -8.52
C SER A 60 -13.08 -8.11 -8.32
N LYS A 61 -13.75 -9.11 -8.83
CA LYS A 61 -13.29 -10.50 -8.84
C LYS A 61 -12.34 -10.71 -10.03
N ALA A 62 -11.21 -11.35 -9.79
CA ALA A 62 -10.30 -11.81 -10.82
C ALA A 62 -10.91 -12.99 -11.58
N LEU A 63 -11.07 -12.83 -12.90
CA LEU A 63 -11.51 -13.87 -13.83
C LEU A 63 -10.30 -14.53 -14.49
N ILE A 64 -10.47 -15.76 -15.00
CA ILE A 64 -9.37 -16.51 -15.62
C ILE A 64 -8.72 -15.73 -16.77
N ARG A 65 -9.54 -15.11 -17.64
CA ARG A 65 -9.08 -14.23 -18.74
C ARG A 65 -8.14 -13.12 -18.29
N THR A 66 -8.36 -12.56 -17.10
CA THR A 66 -7.53 -11.47 -16.57
C THR A 66 -6.19 -12.00 -16.10
N VAL A 67 -6.15 -13.21 -15.56
CA VAL A 67 -4.91 -13.89 -15.15
C VAL A 67 -4.12 -14.34 -16.38
N GLU A 68 -4.77 -14.97 -17.36
CA GLU A 68 -4.16 -15.37 -18.64
C GLU A 68 -3.54 -14.18 -19.37
N GLY A 69 -4.28 -13.09 -19.55
CA GLY A 69 -3.73 -11.88 -20.16
C GLY A 69 -2.62 -11.22 -19.32
N THR A 70 -2.53 -11.51 -18.01
CA THR A 70 -1.39 -11.05 -17.21
C THR A 70 -0.15 -11.89 -17.50
N LEU A 71 -0.29 -13.21 -17.64
CA LEU A 71 0.82 -14.09 -18.03
C LEU A 71 1.37 -13.72 -19.41
N GLU A 72 0.49 -13.47 -20.38
CA GLU A 72 0.88 -13.01 -21.71
C GLU A 72 1.72 -11.72 -21.61
N GLN A 73 1.28 -10.75 -20.80
CA GLN A 73 2.03 -9.52 -20.59
C GLN A 73 3.34 -9.69 -19.83
N LEU A 74 3.46 -10.67 -18.91
CA LEU A 74 4.73 -10.96 -18.26
C LEU A 74 5.79 -11.32 -19.31
N VAL A 75 5.41 -12.14 -20.29
CA VAL A 75 6.29 -12.56 -21.39
C VAL A 75 6.54 -11.41 -22.37
N ASP A 76 5.48 -10.79 -22.88
CA ASP A 76 5.57 -9.80 -23.96
C ASP A 76 6.28 -8.51 -23.53
N LEU A 77 6.14 -8.13 -22.25
CA LEU A 77 6.68 -6.89 -21.70
C LEU A 77 7.87 -7.09 -20.78
N ASP A 78 8.40 -8.32 -20.68
CA ASP A 78 9.58 -8.69 -19.91
C ASP A 78 9.47 -8.26 -18.43
N TYR A 79 8.39 -8.70 -17.78
CA TYR A 79 8.23 -8.61 -16.34
C TYR A 79 8.57 -9.94 -15.71
N ALA A 80 9.43 -9.92 -14.68
CA ALA A 80 9.82 -11.14 -13.98
C ALA A 80 8.68 -11.74 -13.16
N LYS A 81 7.84 -10.90 -12.56
CA LYS A 81 6.72 -11.31 -11.69
C LYS A 81 5.55 -10.34 -11.76
N ALA A 82 4.35 -10.84 -11.48
CA ALA A 82 3.17 -10.02 -11.21
C ALA A 82 2.50 -10.38 -9.88
N THR A 83 2.12 -9.35 -9.13
CA THR A 83 1.23 -9.47 -7.96
C THR A 83 -0.18 -8.99 -8.36
N LEU A 84 -1.17 -9.87 -8.23
CA LEU A 84 -2.57 -9.60 -8.53
C LEU A 84 -3.34 -9.26 -7.25
N VAL A 85 -3.91 -8.06 -7.17
CA VAL A 85 -4.76 -7.62 -6.05
C VAL A 85 -6.22 -7.58 -6.49
N ALA A 86 -7.07 -8.41 -5.89
CA ALA A 86 -8.50 -8.49 -6.24
C ALA A 86 -9.39 -8.80 -5.03
N LYS A 87 -10.69 -8.45 -5.12
CA LYS A 87 -11.66 -8.77 -4.06
C LYS A 87 -11.71 -10.27 -3.79
N SER A 88 -11.69 -11.06 -4.85
CA SER A 88 -11.64 -12.52 -4.82
C SER A 88 -11.17 -13.06 -6.16
N PHE A 89 -10.88 -14.36 -6.22
CA PHE A 89 -10.46 -15.06 -7.43
C PHE A 89 -11.46 -16.17 -7.75
N THR A 90 -11.68 -16.49 -9.03
CA THR A 90 -12.35 -17.76 -9.37
C THR A 90 -11.48 -18.96 -8.98
N GLY A 91 -12.08 -20.14 -8.85
CA GLY A 91 -11.30 -21.37 -8.59
C GLY A 91 -10.27 -21.64 -9.68
N ALA A 92 -10.63 -21.43 -10.95
CA ALA A 92 -9.72 -21.58 -12.08
C ALA A 92 -8.59 -20.53 -12.06
N SER A 93 -8.92 -19.25 -11.78
CA SER A 93 -7.91 -18.20 -11.61
C SER A 93 -6.92 -18.51 -10.50
N ARG A 94 -7.41 -19.00 -9.35
CA ARG A 94 -6.55 -19.36 -8.22
C ARG A 94 -5.62 -20.52 -8.58
N LYS A 95 -6.18 -21.56 -9.20
CA LYS A 95 -5.40 -22.72 -9.66
C LYS A 95 -4.29 -22.27 -10.61
N LEU A 96 -4.60 -21.42 -11.59
CA LEU A 96 -3.62 -20.91 -12.53
C LEU A 96 -2.52 -20.10 -11.82
N VAL A 97 -2.86 -19.23 -10.86
CA VAL A 97 -1.83 -18.51 -10.08
C VAL A 97 -0.96 -19.47 -9.27
N ASP A 98 -1.57 -20.45 -8.59
CA ASP A 98 -0.82 -21.40 -7.74
C ASP A 98 0.08 -22.35 -8.58
N GLU A 99 -0.16 -22.48 -9.90
CA GLU A 99 0.64 -23.30 -10.83
C GLU A 99 1.79 -22.50 -11.50
N GLU A 100 1.81 -21.17 -11.38
CA GLU A 100 2.73 -20.27 -12.10
C GLU A 100 3.64 -19.51 -11.14
N ASP A 101 4.95 -19.80 -11.16
CA ASP A 101 5.96 -19.21 -10.25
C ASP A 101 6.12 -17.68 -10.41
N GLY A 102 5.66 -17.13 -11.54
CA GLY A 102 5.70 -15.69 -11.84
C GLY A 102 4.52 -14.90 -11.27
N LEU A 103 3.55 -15.55 -10.63
CA LEU A 103 2.33 -14.91 -10.14
C LEU A 103 2.16 -15.01 -8.63
N ASP A 104 1.83 -13.88 -8.02
CA ASP A 104 1.36 -13.79 -6.64
C ASP A 104 -0.08 -13.28 -6.62
N LEU A 105 -0.85 -13.70 -5.60
CA LEU A 105 -2.22 -13.21 -5.41
C LEU A 105 -2.44 -12.67 -4.01
N ILE A 106 -3.17 -11.56 -3.95
CA ILE A 106 -3.63 -10.92 -2.73
C ILE A 106 -5.14 -10.69 -2.84
N SER A 107 -5.85 -11.06 -1.79
CA SER A 107 -7.28 -10.84 -1.66
C SER A 107 -7.67 -10.63 -0.21
N LEU A 108 -8.92 -10.23 0.04
CA LEU A 108 -9.46 -10.06 1.39
C LEU A 108 -9.22 -11.27 2.32
N SER A 109 -9.21 -12.49 1.77
CA SER A 109 -9.02 -13.72 2.53
C SER A 109 -7.59 -14.28 2.50
N ARG A 110 -6.68 -13.69 1.73
CA ARG A 110 -5.29 -14.10 1.62
C ARG A 110 -4.42 -12.86 1.47
N ARG A 111 -3.81 -12.43 2.57
CA ARG A 111 -2.80 -11.38 2.55
C ARG A 111 -1.44 -11.99 2.21
N GLY A 112 -0.63 -11.25 1.46
CA GLY A 112 0.70 -11.69 1.00
C GLY A 112 1.85 -11.31 1.93
N HIS A 113 1.57 -10.59 3.03
CA HIS A 113 2.60 -9.90 3.81
C HIS A 113 2.79 -10.49 5.21
N SER A 114 4.06 -10.53 5.62
CA SER A 114 4.47 -10.88 6.97
C SER A 114 4.29 -9.71 7.94
N THR A 115 4.18 -10.02 9.23
CA THR A 115 4.14 -9.01 10.30
C THR A 115 5.34 -8.08 10.26
N ILE A 116 6.53 -8.59 9.94
CA ILE A 116 7.77 -7.81 9.88
C ILE A 116 7.72 -6.76 8.77
N GLU A 117 7.23 -7.13 7.59
CA GLU A 117 7.05 -6.18 6.48
C GLU A 117 6.11 -5.04 6.87
N VAL A 118 4.97 -5.38 7.48
CA VAL A 118 3.99 -4.36 7.89
C VAL A 118 4.53 -3.46 9.00
N ILE A 119 5.31 -3.99 9.95
CA ILE A 119 6.01 -3.18 10.97
C ILE A 119 6.96 -2.18 10.28
N GLY A 120 7.81 -2.66 9.38
CA GLY A 120 8.75 -1.81 8.66
C GLY A 120 8.06 -0.70 7.86
N ALA A 121 6.95 -1.03 7.20
CA ALA A 121 6.15 -0.05 6.47
C ALA A 121 5.51 1.01 7.39
N ASN A 122 4.97 0.61 8.54
CA ASN A 122 4.47 1.55 9.55
C ASN A 122 5.57 2.48 10.05
N GLN A 123 6.72 1.93 10.44
CA GLN A 123 7.86 2.71 10.94
C GLN A 123 8.37 3.72 9.91
N SER A 124 8.46 3.31 8.63
CA SER A 124 8.84 4.21 7.54
C SER A 124 7.88 5.39 7.39
N ARG A 125 6.57 5.13 7.43
CA ARG A 125 5.54 6.19 7.36
C ARG A 125 5.50 7.09 8.58
N ILE A 126 5.64 6.52 9.78
CA ILE A 126 5.80 7.30 11.02
C ILE A 126 6.99 8.24 10.91
N GLY A 127 8.14 7.74 10.43
CA GLY A 127 9.33 8.54 10.20
C GLY A 127 9.08 9.70 9.26
N SER A 128 8.49 9.42 8.10
CA SER A 128 8.16 10.44 7.09
C SER A 128 7.20 11.51 7.63
N LEU A 129 6.18 11.11 8.39
CA LEU A 129 5.25 12.04 9.03
C LEU A 129 5.92 12.89 10.11
N CYS A 130 6.84 12.32 10.89
CA CYS A 130 7.63 13.04 11.88
C CYS A 130 8.58 14.05 11.21
N GLU A 131 9.25 13.69 10.12
CA GLU A 131 10.07 14.62 9.35
C GLU A 131 9.27 15.82 8.86
N VAL A 132 8.09 15.59 8.29
CA VAL A 132 7.25 16.68 7.78
C VAL A 132 6.67 17.54 8.90
N LYS A 133 6.22 16.94 10.02
CA LYS A 133 5.55 17.68 11.11
C LYS A 133 6.51 18.32 12.09
N CYS A 134 7.63 17.67 12.36
CA CYS A 134 8.55 18.00 13.45
C CYS A 134 9.96 18.36 12.96
N GLY A 135 10.27 18.17 11.67
CA GLY A 135 11.60 18.43 11.10
C GLY A 135 12.60 17.28 11.26
N GLY A 136 12.19 16.16 11.87
CA GLY A 136 13.02 14.97 12.05
C GLY A 136 12.35 13.94 12.96
N LEU A 137 12.95 12.75 13.03
CA LEU A 137 12.57 11.74 14.02
C LEU A 137 13.21 12.08 15.38
N PRO A 138 12.50 11.89 16.51
CA PRO A 138 13.10 11.99 17.83
C PRO A 138 14.15 10.89 18.03
N GLU A 139 15.31 11.22 18.59
CA GLU A 139 16.34 10.22 18.93
C GLU A 139 15.98 9.48 20.23
N ARG A 140 15.25 10.16 21.12
CA ARG A 140 14.78 9.63 22.39
C ARG A 140 13.30 9.92 22.58
N GLU A 141 12.66 9.13 23.44
CA GLU A 141 11.26 9.32 23.79
C GLU A 141 10.96 10.73 24.33
N GLU A 142 11.86 11.27 25.15
CA GLU A 142 11.78 12.62 25.73
C GLU A 142 11.84 13.76 24.69
N ASP A 143 12.40 13.50 23.50
CA ASP A 143 12.43 14.50 22.41
C ASP A 143 11.06 14.67 21.76
N CYS A 144 10.18 13.66 21.89
CA CYS A 144 8.84 13.68 21.32
C CYS A 144 7.86 14.40 22.26
N LYS A 145 7.51 15.65 21.92
CA LYS A 145 6.47 16.44 22.63
C LYS A 145 5.03 16.00 22.31
N GLY A 146 4.87 14.80 21.74
CA GLY A 146 3.59 14.27 21.29
C GLY A 146 2.73 13.66 22.40
N LEU A 147 3.30 13.48 23.59
CA LEU A 147 2.66 12.94 24.79
C LEU A 147 3.05 13.85 25.98
N VAL A 148 2.05 14.41 26.66
CA VAL A 148 2.23 15.30 27.83
C VAL A 148 1.21 14.92 28.88
N ASP A 149 1.63 14.71 30.13
CA ASP A 149 0.75 14.35 31.25
C ASP A 149 -0.21 13.18 30.93
N ASP A 150 0.32 12.14 30.27
CA ASP A 150 -0.41 10.95 29.77
C ASP A 150 -1.47 11.24 28.67
N GLU A 151 -1.49 12.45 28.10
CA GLU A 151 -2.37 12.83 27.01
C GLU A 151 -1.62 12.93 25.68
N TYR A 152 -2.13 12.25 24.64
CA TYR A 152 -1.59 12.33 23.29
C TYR A 152 -1.98 13.65 22.62
N LEU A 153 -1.00 14.53 22.42
CA LEU A 153 -1.14 15.76 21.64
C LEU A 153 -0.80 15.55 20.15
N CYS A 154 -0.09 14.48 19.82
CA CYS A 154 0.27 14.12 18.45
C CYS A 154 -0.31 12.75 18.06
N GLU A 155 -1.12 12.73 17.00
CA GLU A 155 -1.72 11.49 16.53
C GLU A 155 -0.70 10.51 15.94
N VAL A 156 0.39 11.02 15.35
CA VAL A 156 1.50 10.15 14.89
C VAL A 156 2.14 9.44 16.07
N ARG A 157 2.34 10.14 17.20
CA ARG A 157 2.88 9.54 18.41
C ARG A 157 1.96 8.44 18.95
N ARG A 158 0.64 8.71 19.00
CA ARG A 158 -0.35 7.71 19.40
C ARG A 158 -0.30 6.45 18.52
N ILE A 159 -0.31 6.61 17.20
CA ILE A 159 -0.25 5.47 16.28
C ILE A 159 1.08 4.72 16.40
N SER A 160 2.19 5.42 16.64
CA SER A 160 3.49 4.79 16.89
C SER A 160 3.44 3.87 18.12
N ASP A 161 2.89 4.35 19.23
CA ASP A 161 2.79 3.56 20.47
C ASP A 161 1.81 2.38 20.30
N ASP A 162 0.68 2.60 19.60
CA ASP A 162 -0.26 1.54 19.20
C ASP A 162 0.45 0.48 18.33
N THR A 163 1.22 0.91 17.32
CA THR A 163 1.97 0.05 16.40
C THR A 163 2.97 -0.82 17.15
N ASP A 164 3.74 -0.25 18.06
CA ASP A 164 4.73 -0.98 18.87
C ASP A 164 4.05 -2.01 19.80
N PHE A 165 2.87 -1.68 20.33
CA PHE A 165 2.07 -2.63 21.08
C PHE A 165 1.55 -3.77 20.19
N HIS A 166 0.93 -3.47 19.06
CA HIS A 166 0.39 -4.48 18.14
C HIS A 166 1.49 -5.37 17.55
N ALA A 167 2.67 -4.82 17.28
CA ALA A 167 3.85 -5.55 16.84
C ALA A 167 4.28 -6.59 17.87
N ARG A 168 4.40 -6.20 19.15
CA ARG A 168 4.73 -7.11 20.26
C ARG A 168 3.72 -8.23 20.43
N MET A 169 2.45 -7.95 20.17
CA MET A 169 1.37 -8.93 20.26
C MET A 169 1.20 -9.79 18.98
N GLY A 170 1.90 -9.46 17.90
CA GLY A 170 1.77 -10.15 16.61
C GLY A 170 0.42 -9.94 15.91
N TRP A 171 -0.27 -8.83 16.19
CA TRP A 171 -1.62 -8.56 15.68
C TRP A 171 -1.59 -7.90 14.30
N LEU A 172 -1.40 -8.72 13.25
CA LEU A 172 -1.29 -8.25 11.87
C LEU A 172 -2.47 -7.39 11.40
N SER A 173 -3.71 -7.74 11.78
CA SER A 173 -4.88 -6.94 11.39
C SER A 173 -4.81 -5.53 11.97
N MET A 174 -4.39 -5.38 13.23
CA MET A 174 -4.29 -4.09 13.90
C MET A 174 -3.15 -3.26 13.31
N LEU A 175 -2.03 -3.89 12.97
CA LEU A 175 -0.92 -3.22 12.27
C LEU A 175 -1.32 -2.69 10.89
N MET A 176 -2.24 -3.36 10.20
CA MET A 176 -2.79 -2.88 8.93
C MET A 176 -3.76 -1.71 9.14
N ASP A 177 -4.51 -1.72 10.25
CA ASP A 177 -5.38 -0.60 10.61
C ASP A 177 -4.55 0.63 11.01
N ASP A 178 -3.45 0.44 11.75
CA ASP A 178 -2.48 1.50 12.05
C ASP A 178 -1.89 2.09 10.76
N PHE A 179 -1.49 1.22 9.83
CA PHE A 179 -0.97 1.63 8.53
C PHE A 179 -2.00 2.46 7.74
N SER A 180 -3.26 2.04 7.74
CA SER A 180 -4.36 2.81 7.15
C SER A 180 -4.50 4.20 7.77
N ARG A 181 -4.43 4.31 9.11
CA ARG A 181 -4.51 5.60 9.82
C ARG A 181 -3.33 6.51 9.47
N LEU A 182 -2.13 5.94 9.26
CA LEU A 182 -0.96 6.72 8.82
C LEU A 182 -1.13 7.25 7.39
N ILE A 183 -1.73 6.49 6.47
CA ILE A 183 -2.07 6.95 5.12
C ILE A 183 -3.02 8.15 5.19
N ASP A 184 -4.09 8.04 5.98
CA ASP A 184 -5.07 9.12 6.15
C ASP A 184 -4.41 10.40 6.67
N LEU A 185 -3.54 10.27 7.69
CA LEU A 185 -2.79 11.41 8.23
C LEU A 185 -1.84 12.05 7.22
N GLN A 186 -1.20 11.25 6.37
CA GLN A 186 -0.30 11.77 5.34
C GLN A 186 -1.06 12.57 4.29
N ASN A 187 -2.17 12.02 3.79
CA ASN A 187 -3.05 12.69 2.84
C ASN A 187 -3.54 14.04 3.38
N ASP A 188 -3.93 14.09 4.66
CA ASP A 188 -4.34 15.32 5.33
C ASP A 188 -3.24 16.39 5.39
N VAL A 189 -1.99 15.96 5.62
CA VAL A 189 -0.82 16.86 5.66
C VAL A 189 -0.51 17.41 4.26
N GLU A 190 -0.56 16.56 3.24
CA GLU A 190 -0.30 16.95 1.85
C GLU A 190 -1.34 17.94 1.33
N VAL A 191 -2.63 17.73 1.64
CA VAL A 191 -3.71 18.67 1.32
C VAL A 191 -3.48 20.02 2.00
N LYS A 192 -3.20 20.04 3.31
CA LYS A 192 -2.95 21.28 4.06
C LYS A 192 -1.73 22.05 3.54
N THR A 193 -0.68 21.33 3.14
CA THR A 193 0.55 21.94 2.60
C THR A 193 0.31 22.54 1.22
N SER A 194 -0.43 21.84 0.36
CA SER A 194 -0.77 22.31 -0.99
C SER A 194 -1.64 23.57 -0.95
N VAL A 195 -2.64 23.62 -0.06
CA VAL A 195 -3.49 24.80 0.14
C VAL A 195 -2.68 26.01 0.62
N ARG A 196 -1.74 25.81 1.55
CA ARG A 196 -0.87 26.90 2.05
C ARG A 196 0.03 27.48 0.96
N ARG A 197 0.57 26.65 0.07
CA ARG A 197 1.41 27.14 -1.05
C ARG A 197 0.61 28.03 -2.00
N LEU A 198 -0.59 27.60 -2.39
CA LEU A 198 -1.48 28.39 -3.26
C LEU A 198 -1.92 29.72 -2.63
N ALA A 199 -2.01 29.79 -1.31
CA ALA A 199 -2.35 31.01 -0.58
C ALA A 199 -1.20 32.02 -0.48
N HIS A 200 0.05 31.61 -0.71
CA HIS A 200 1.23 32.48 -0.70
C HIS A 200 1.69 32.91 -2.11
N GLU A 201 1.07 32.36 -3.16
CA GLU A 201 1.34 32.68 -4.57
C GLU A 201 0.30 33.62 -5.20
N ASN A 202 -0.69 34.10 -4.42
CA ASN A 202 -1.67 35.12 -4.80
C ASN A 202 -1.53 36.36 -3.92
#